data_AF-A0A2C7AAZ5-F1
#
_entry.id   AF-A0A2C7AAZ5-F1
#
_cell.length_a   1.000
_cell.length_b   1.000
_cell.length_c   1.000
_cell.angle_alpha   90.00
_cell.angle_beta   90.00
_cell.angle_gamma   90.00
#
_symmetry.space_group_name_H-M   'P 1'
#
loop_
_entity.id
_entity.type
_entity.pdbx_description
1 polymer ?
#
loop_
_entity_poly.entity_id
_entity_poly.type
_entity_poly.pdbx_seq_one_letter_code
_entity_poly.pdbx_strand_id
1 'polypeptide(L)' 'MKARLFARLCWLRLLLAIGEWRVRRMAQAMERAHGLPAGWLILPGNAQRFAEWERQRQVWRRSTYRLS' A
#
# COMPACT_ATOMS: atom_id res chain seq x y z
N MET A 1 -35.19 14.77 -6.94
CA MET A 1 -34.11 14.01 -7.62
C MET A 1 -32.70 14.49 -7.27
N LYS A 2 -32.40 15.80 -7.29
CA LYS A 2 -31.05 16.35 -7.06
C LYS A 2 -30.43 15.95 -5.71
N ALA A 3 -31.19 16.00 -4.61
CA ALA A 3 -30.70 15.65 -3.27
C ALA A 3 -30.17 14.20 -3.14
N ARG A 4 -30.81 13.23 -3.81
CA ARG A 4 -30.33 11.83 -3.82
C ARG A 4 -29.01 11.67 -4.58
N LEU A 5 -28.81 12.47 -5.64
CA LEU A 5 -27.59 12.46 -6.42
C LEU A 5 -26.42 13.06 -5.61
N PHE A 6 -26.65 14.17 -4.91
CA PHE A 6 -25.67 14.75 -3.99
C PHE A 6 -25.30 13.80 -2.86
N ALA A 7 -26.28 13.13 -2.24
CA ALA A 7 -26.02 12.15 -1.19
C ALA A 7 -25.12 10.99 -1.69
N ARG A 8 -25.36 10.49 -2.90
CA ARG A 8 -24.52 9.45 -3.52
C ARG A 8 -23.09 9.93 -3.79
N LEU A 9 -22.92 11.17 -4.26
CA LEU A 9 -21.58 11.74 -4.50
C LEU A 9 -20.81 11.95 -3.19
N CYS A 10 -21.48 12.42 -2.13
CA CYS A 10 -20.88 12.50 -0.80
C CYS A 10 -20.47 11.12 -0.28
N TRP A 11 -21.30 10.11 -0.50
CA TRP A 11 -20.99 8.73 -0.10
C TRP A 11 -19.79 8.16 -0.85
N LEU A 12 -19.71 8.37 -2.16
CA LEU A 12 -18.55 7.98 -2.97
C LEU A 12 -17.28 8.68 -2.51
N ARG A 13 -17.33 9.98 -2.23
CA ARG A 13 -16.19 10.73 -1.67
C ARG A 13 -15.74 10.16 -0.33
N LEU A 14 -16.69 9.81 0.55
CA LEU A 14 -16.37 9.22 1.84
C LEU A 14 -15.67 7.87 1.68
N LEU A 15 -16.17 7.01 0.78
CA LEU A 15 -15.57 5.71 0.49
C LEU A 15 -14.15 5.84 -0.08
N LEU A 16 -13.93 6.80 -0.97
CA LEU A 16 -12.59 7.10 -1.51
C LEU A 16 -11.64 7.58 -0.41
N ALA A 17 -12.08 8.50 0.44
CA ALA A 17 -11.27 9.01 1.55
C ALA A 17 -10.89 7.90 2.55
N ILE A 18 -11.83 6.98 2.85
CA ILE A 18 -11.56 5.82 3.69
C ILE A 18 -10.56 4.88 3.03
N GLY A 19 -10.69 4.65 1.72
CA GLY A 19 -9.74 3.86 0.93
C GLY A 19 -8.33 4.45 0.98
N GLU A 20 -8.19 5.74 0.72
CA GLU A 20 -6.90 6.45 0.79
C GLU A 20 -6.29 6.39 2.20
N TRP A 21 -7.09 6.61 3.24
CA TRP A 21 -6.62 6.53 4.61
C TRP A 21 -6.07 5.14 4.94
N ARG A 22 -6.78 4.08 4.53
CA ARG A 22 -6.34 2.70 4.74
C ARG A 22 -5.03 2.40 4.00
N VAL A 23 -4.92 2.82 2.74
CA VAL A 23 -3.69 2.63 1.95
C VAL A 23 -2.51 3.35 2.60
N ARG A 24 -2.68 4.62 3.01
CA ARG A 24 -1.64 5.39 3.71
C ARG A 24 -1.21 4.72 5.01
N ARG A 25 -2.16 4.21 5.79
CA ARG A 25 -1.86 3.52 7.05
C ARG A 25 -1.06 2.24 6.83
N MET A 26 -1.42 1.45 5.81
CA MET A 26 -0.67 0.24 5.45
C MET A 26 0.73 0.58 4.94
N ALA A 27 0.87 1.58 4.08
CA ALA A 27 2.15 2.06 3.59
C ALA A 27 3.06 2.49 4.75
N GLN A 28 2.55 3.29 5.69
CA GLN A 28 3.30 3.71 6.88
C GLN A 28 3.74 2.54 7.76
N ALA A 29 2.89 1.53 7.93
CA ALA A 29 3.24 0.33 8.70
C ALA A 29 4.38 -0.45 8.02
N MET A 30 4.31 -0.62 6.70
CA MET A 30 5.38 -1.28 5.93
C MET A 30 6.67 -0.45 5.92
N GLU A 31 6.57 0.87 5.76
CA GLU A 31 7.74 1.77 5.79
C GLU A 31 8.47 1.66 7.12
N ARG A 32 7.76 1.66 8.25
CA ARG A 32 8.36 1.45 9.58
C ARG A 32 8.96 0.05 9.74
N ALA A 33 8.28 -0.98 9.28
CA ALA A 33 8.75 -2.37 9.41
C ALA A 33 10.02 -2.65 8.59
N HIS A 34 10.20 -1.95 7.46
CA HIS A 34 11.32 -2.13 6.55
C HIS A 34 12.36 -0.99 6.62
N GLY A 35 12.19 -0.01 7.51
CA GLY A 35 13.10 1.13 7.66
C GLY A 35 13.12 2.09 6.47
N LEU A 36 12.02 2.19 5.73
CA LEU A 36 11.90 3.06 4.57
C LEU A 36 11.52 4.50 4.98
N PRO A 37 11.87 5.50 4.16
CA PRO A 37 11.43 6.88 4.38
C PRO A 37 9.90 6.99 4.35
N ALA A 38 9.37 7.91 5.17
CA ALA A 38 7.93 8.15 5.23
C ALA A 38 7.38 8.62 3.87
N GLY A 39 6.31 7.99 3.40
CA GLY A 39 5.67 8.28 2.12
C GLY A 39 6.40 7.73 0.89
N TRP A 40 7.52 7.02 1.07
CA TRP A 40 8.29 6.47 -0.03
C TRP A 40 7.50 5.44 -0.84
N LEU A 41 6.66 4.62 -0.20
CA LEU A 41 5.81 3.62 -0.89
C LEU A 41 4.63 4.23 -1.64
N ILE A 42 4.22 5.45 -1.28
CA ILE A 42 3.10 6.17 -1.91
C ILE A 42 3.55 6.81 -3.23
N LEU A 43 4.85 7.03 -3.41
CA LEU A 43 5.41 7.56 -4.64
C LEU A 43 5.21 6.57 -5.81
N PRO A 44 4.87 7.08 -7.00
CA PRO A 44 4.64 6.24 -8.17
C PRO A 44 5.89 5.41 -8.51
N GLY A 45 5.69 4.12 -8.78
CA GLY A 45 6.76 3.17 -9.13
C GLY A 45 7.52 2.58 -7.94
N ASN A 46 7.57 3.25 -6.78
CA ASN A 46 8.30 2.72 -5.61
C ASN A 46 7.61 1.51 -4.98
N ALA A 47 6.28 1.48 -4.95
CA ALA A 47 5.53 0.30 -4.51
C ALA A 47 5.88 -0.94 -5.36
N GLN A 48 6.06 -0.76 -6.67
CA GLN A 48 6.44 -1.85 -7.58
C GLN A 48 7.88 -2.30 -7.36
N ARG A 49 8.82 -1.36 -7.23
CA ARG A 49 10.23 -1.67 -6.89
C ARG A 49 10.34 -2.42 -5.56
N PHE A 50 9.57 -2.01 -4.56
CA PHE A 50 9.50 -2.70 -3.27
C PHE A 50 8.97 -4.13 -3.42
N ALA A 51 7.91 -4.31 -4.21
CA ALA A 51 7.32 -5.62 -4.46
C ALA A 51 8.28 -6.56 -5.21
N GLU A 52 9.10 -6.03 -6.13
CA GLU A 52 10.14 -6.79 -6.83
C GLU A 52 11.27 -7.19 -5.88
N TRP A 53 11.75 -6.25 -5.08
CA TRP A 53 12.77 -6.52 -4.06
C TRP A 53 12.30 -7.57 -3.03
N GLU A 54 11.07 -7.45 -2.51
CA GLU A 54 10.55 -8.41 -1.52
C GLU A 54 10.33 -9.80 -2.15
N ARG A 55 9.92 -9.87 -3.43
CA ARG A 55 9.89 -11.14 -4.18
C ARG A 55 11.26 -11.80 -4.25
N GLN A 56 12.29 -11.06 -4.62
CA GLN A 56 13.66 -11.58 -4.65
C GLN A 56 14.09 -12.05 -3.26
N ARG A 57 13.86 -11.22 -2.22
CA ARG A 57 14.19 -11.56 -0.82
C ARG A 57 13.53 -12.86 -0.36
N GLN A 58 12.30 -13.12 -0.76
CA GLN A 58 11.60 -14.37 -0.45
C GLN A 58 12.18 -15.58 -1.19
N VAL A 59 12.55 -15.42 -2.47
CA VAL A 59 13.24 -16.47 -3.24
C VAL A 59 14.57 -16.83 -2.59
N TRP A 60 15.36 -15.82 -2.23
CA TRP A 60 16.63 -16.01 -1.50
C TRP A 60 16.41 -16.71 -0.16
N ARG A 61 15.44 -16.27 0.67
CA ARG A 61 15.16 -16.97 1.94
C ARG A 61 14.81 -18.44 1.71
N ARG A 62 13.95 -18.74 0.73
CA ARG A 62 13.55 -20.13 0.42
C ARG A 62 14.71 -20.97 -0.08
N SER A 63 15.67 -20.41 -0.83
CA SER A 63 16.84 -21.14 -1.27
C SER A 63 17.82 -21.38 -0.11
N THR A 64 17.98 -20.43 0.81
CA THR A 64 18.83 -20.60 2.00
C THR A 64 18.31 -21.72 2.90
N TYR A 65 17.00 -21.78 3.17
CA TYR A 65 16.39 -22.85 3.99
C TYR A 65 16.41 -24.24 3.35
N ARG A 66 16.65 -24.35 2.04
CA ARG A 66 16.72 -25.64 1.33
C ARG A 66 18.15 -26.22 1.33
N LEU A 67 19.16 -25.40 1.66
CA LEU A 67 20.58 -25.76 1.65
C LEU A 67 21.16 -26.00 3.06
N SER A 68 20.38 -25.72 4.11
CA SER A 68 20.66 -25.99 5.52
C SER A 68 19.83 -27.16 6.01
#